data_AF-A0A366HWF4-F1
#
_entry.id   AF-A0A366HWF4-F1
#
_cell.length_a   1.000
_cell.length_b   1.000
_cell.length_c   1.000
_cell.angle_alpha   90.00
_cell.angle_beta   90.00
_cell.angle_gamma   90.00
#
_symmetry.space_group_name_H-M   'P 1'
#
loop_
_entity.id
_entity.type
_entity.pdbx_description
1 polymer ?
#
loop_
_entity_poly.entity_id
_entity_poly.type
_entity_poly.pdbx_seq_one_letter_code
_entity_poly.pdbx_strand_id
1 'polypeptide(L)'
;MVHKAAAAESRKIEREQRELVQTITSLEAEVGGLRRIISQKENEIDRLRHEIEKARPHEASLRKSYETYALKRVEIIKILDLYKRRARLFSRRAEIDAEPTKFKSDVPSAGPDSTTLFKFGETVKAVLTAWHFPDADKVQFGEKTLDITVAGKPRAANGKGVRAVLHAAFNVAIIIFCIKNNLPHPGFLVLDTPLLTYREPMISRYGELSDDEKALKKTGLAEHFHKHLARLENEVQFIVIENSDPPTAIRNLARIDTFTGLEGNGRFGLLEKQA
;
A
#
# COMPACT_ATOMS: atom_id res chain seq x y z
N MET A 1 55.65 -48.87 91.42
CA MET A 1 55.36 -48.08 90.19
C MET A 1 54.03 -48.43 89.54
N VAL A 2 53.65 -49.71 89.42
CA VAL A 2 52.41 -50.17 88.75
C VAL A 2 51.12 -49.59 89.35
N HIS A 3 50.98 -49.53 90.68
CA HIS A 3 49.79 -48.95 91.33
C HIS A 3 49.57 -47.45 91.05
N LYS A 4 50.66 -46.66 90.89
CA LYS A 4 50.56 -45.22 90.58
C LYS A 4 50.11 -44.98 89.13
N ALA A 5 50.59 -45.80 88.19
CA ALA A 5 50.20 -45.74 86.78
C ALA A 5 48.74 -46.20 86.59
N ALA A 6 48.33 -47.30 87.23
CA ALA A 6 46.93 -47.76 87.19
C ALA A 6 45.95 -46.74 87.78
N ALA A 7 46.31 -46.08 88.90
CA ALA A 7 45.49 -45.01 89.48
C ALA A 7 45.45 -43.74 88.60
N ALA A 8 46.50 -43.43 87.85
CA ALA A 8 46.51 -42.33 86.90
C ALA A 8 45.64 -42.63 85.67
N GLU A 9 45.69 -43.86 85.16
CA GLU A 9 44.84 -44.31 84.05
C GLU A 9 43.36 -44.37 84.45
N SER A 10 43.03 -44.87 85.66
CA SER A 10 41.66 -44.84 86.19
C SER A 10 41.11 -43.42 86.24
N ARG A 11 41.90 -42.45 86.73
CA ARG A 11 41.50 -41.03 86.77
C ARG A 11 41.29 -40.43 85.38
N LYS A 12 42.09 -40.85 84.39
CA LYS A 12 41.95 -40.42 83.00
C LYS A 12 40.67 -40.98 82.39
N ILE A 13 40.39 -42.28 82.56
CA ILE A 13 39.16 -42.94 82.09
C ILE A 13 37.92 -42.30 82.75
N GLU A 14 37.96 -42.00 84.05
CA GLU A 14 36.87 -41.32 84.76
C GLU A 14 36.65 -39.87 84.26
N ARG A 15 37.70 -39.20 83.78
CA ARG A 15 37.59 -37.87 83.17
C ARG A 15 37.00 -37.98 81.77
N GLU A 16 37.48 -38.90 80.94
CA GLU A 16 36.97 -39.14 79.59
C GLU A 16 35.50 -39.59 79.61
N GLN A 17 35.09 -40.43 80.58
CA GLN A 17 33.69 -40.76 80.79
C GLN A 17 32.83 -39.53 81.11
N ARG A 18 33.31 -38.62 81.97
CA ARG A 18 32.58 -37.38 82.29
C ARG A 18 32.46 -36.46 81.09
N GLU A 19 33.54 -36.28 80.32
CA GLU A 19 33.54 -35.48 79.09
C GLU A 19 32.60 -36.09 78.02
N LEU A 20 32.57 -37.42 77.89
CA LEU A 20 31.65 -38.12 76.98
C LEU A 20 30.19 -37.94 77.40
N VAL A 21 29.87 -38.08 78.70
CA VAL A 21 28.52 -37.86 79.23
C VAL A 21 28.06 -36.42 78.99
N GLN A 22 28.94 -35.44 79.19
CA GLN A 22 28.65 -34.04 78.89
C GLN A 22 28.38 -33.82 77.39
N THR A 23 29.16 -34.46 76.51
CA THR A 23 28.98 -34.37 75.06
C THR A 23 27.67 -35.01 74.61
N ILE A 24 27.33 -36.19 75.14
CA ILE A 24 26.04 -36.86 74.88
C ILE A 24 24.88 -35.96 75.32
N THR A 25 24.96 -35.38 76.51
CA THR A 25 23.92 -34.49 77.03
C THR A 25 23.75 -33.24 76.15
N SER A 26 24.84 -32.67 75.65
CA SER A 26 24.82 -31.53 74.71
C SER A 26 24.18 -31.90 73.37
N LEU A 27 24.54 -33.06 72.80
CA LEU A 27 23.97 -33.54 71.53
C LEU A 27 22.49 -33.88 71.66
N GLU A 28 22.06 -34.47 72.79
CA GLU A 28 20.65 -34.73 73.06
C GLU A 28 19.83 -33.43 73.16
N ALA A 29 20.39 -32.41 73.81
CA ALA A 29 19.78 -31.08 73.87
C ALA A 29 19.69 -30.42 72.47
N GLU A 30 20.73 -30.55 71.65
CA GLU A 30 20.76 -30.05 70.28
C GLU A 30 19.73 -30.76 69.40
N VAL A 31 19.64 -32.10 69.45
CA VAL A 31 18.61 -32.88 68.75
C VAL A 31 17.21 -32.45 69.19
N GLY A 32 16.99 -32.22 70.49
CA GLY A 32 15.73 -31.69 71.01
C GLY A 32 15.41 -30.27 70.53
N GLY A 33 16.43 -29.43 70.32
CA GLY A 33 16.31 -28.10 69.72
C GLY A 33 15.95 -28.16 68.23
N LEU A 34 16.69 -28.97 67.46
CA LEU A 34 16.47 -29.15 66.03
C LEU A 34 15.09 -29.73 65.72
N ARG A 35 14.62 -30.71 66.52
CA ARG A 35 13.25 -31.25 66.39
C ARG A 35 12.18 -30.18 66.58
N ARG A 36 12.36 -29.26 67.52
CA ARG A 36 11.44 -28.13 67.74
C ARG A 36 11.45 -27.18 66.54
N ILE A 37 12.62 -26.88 65.99
CA ILE A 37 12.75 -26.02 64.80
C ILE A 37 12.07 -26.66 63.59
N ILE A 38 12.28 -27.96 63.36
CA ILE A 38 11.64 -28.71 62.27
C ILE A 38 10.12 -28.61 62.41
N SER A 39 9.57 -28.91 63.59
CA SER A 39 8.13 -28.82 63.81
C SER A 39 7.57 -27.40 63.62
N GLN A 40 8.32 -26.37 64.04
CA GLN A 40 7.94 -24.98 63.78
C GLN A 40 7.91 -24.66 62.28
N LYS A 41 8.92 -25.12 61.52
CA LYS A 41 9.01 -24.89 60.07
C LYS A 41 7.95 -25.67 59.29
N GLU A 42 7.63 -26.88 59.69
CA GLU A 42 6.52 -27.66 59.11
C GLU A 42 5.19 -26.91 59.28
N ASN A 43 4.91 -26.42 60.49
CA ASN A 43 3.72 -25.60 60.75
C ASN A 43 3.68 -24.31 59.92
N GLU A 44 4.83 -23.66 59.72
CA GLU A 44 4.93 -22.45 58.90
C GLU A 44 4.67 -22.75 57.42
N ILE A 45 5.20 -23.86 56.90
CA ILE A 45 4.96 -24.34 55.53
C ILE A 45 3.48 -24.64 55.32
N ASP A 46 2.81 -25.31 56.26
CA ASP A 46 1.40 -25.65 56.13
C ASP A 46 0.50 -24.41 56.18
N ARG A 47 0.83 -23.42 57.02
CA ARG A 47 0.15 -22.12 57.01
C ARG A 47 0.28 -21.41 55.66
N LEU A 48 1.50 -21.30 55.12
CA LEU A 48 1.74 -20.67 53.83
C LEU A 48 1.04 -21.41 52.68
N ARG A 49 1.04 -22.75 52.70
CA ARG A 49 0.29 -23.56 51.72
C ARG A 49 -1.19 -23.25 51.77
N HIS A 50 -1.77 -23.14 52.95
CA HIS A 50 -3.18 -22.83 53.10
C HIS A 50 -3.54 -21.41 52.63
N GLU A 51 -2.66 -20.43 52.89
CA GLU A 51 -2.83 -19.06 52.37
C GLU A 51 -2.77 -19.02 50.84
N ILE A 52 -1.84 -19.75 50.23
CA ILE A 52 -1.73 -19.87 48.76
C ILE A 52 -3.01 -20.48 48.18
N GLU A 53 -3.51 -21.58 48.75
CA GLU A 53 -4.72 -22.23 48.25
C GLU A 53 -5.97 -21.35 48.40
N LYS A 54 -6.05 -20.52 49.45
CA LYS A 54 -7.11 -19.50 49.59
C LYS A 54 -7.01 -18.37 48.56
N ALA A 55 -5.79 -17.97 48.19
CA ALA A 55 -5.56 -16.89 47.25
C ALA A 55 -5.74 -17.31 45.77
N ARG A 56 -5.47 -18.57 45.42
CA ARG A 56 -5.59 -19.12 44.05
C ARG A 56 -6.91 -18.81 43.33
N PRO A 57 -8.11 -19.06 43.90
CA PRO A 57 -9.35 -18.79 43.19
C PRO A 57 -9.57 -17.28 42.93
N HIS A 58 -9.13 -16.42 43.84
CA HIS A 58 -9.21 -14.97 43.67
C HIS A 58 -8.28 -14.50 42.55
N GLU A 59 -7.04 -14.99 42.53
CA GLU A 59 -6.07 -14.69 41.48
C GLU A 59 -6.58 -15.13 40.10
N ALA A 60 -7.10 -16.35 39.99
CA ALA A 60 -7.67 -16.87 38.75
C ALA A 60 -8.88 -16.05 38.26
N SER A 61 -9.76 -15.62 39.19
CA SER A 61 -10.90 -14.76 38.88
C SER A 61 -10.48 -13.37 38.40
N LEU A 62 -9.51 -12.76 39.08
CA LEU A 62 -8.96 -11.46 38.68
C LEU A 62 -8.29 -11.54 37.30
N ARG A 63 -7.49 -12.58 37.06
CA ARG A 63 -6.82 -12.80 35.76
C ARG A 63 -7.84 -12.91 34.63
N LYS A 64 -8.88 -13.73 34.81
CA LYS A 64 -9.95 -13.89 33.81
C LYS A 64 -10.70 -12.59 33.53
N SER A 65 -10.97 -11.82 34.58
CA SER A 65 -11.66 -10.52 34.46
C SER A 65 -10.79 -9.51 33.72
N TYR A 66 -9.49 -9.47 34.04
CA TYR A 66 -8.51 -8.63 33.37
C TYR A 66 -8.39 -8.95 31.88
N GLU A 67 -8.26 -10.23 31.52
CA GLU A 67 -8.21 -10.67 30.12
C GLU A 67 -9.48 -10.26 29.35
N THR A 68 -10.64 -10.42 29.97
CA THR A 68 -11.94 -10.00 29.39
C THR A 68 -11.96 -8.49 29.14
N TYR A 69 -11.55 -7.68 30.10
CA TYR A 69 -11.51 -6.22 29.94
C TYR A 69 -10.45 -5.77 28.94
N ALA A 70 -9.29 -6.43 28.88
CA ALA A 70 -8.25 -6.14 27.91
C ALA A 70 -8.75 -6.38 26.48
N LEU A 71 -9.44 -7.50 26.23
CA LEU A 71 -10.06 -7.80 24.94
C LEU A 71 -11.14 -6.77 24.58
N LYS A 72 -12.03 -6.44 25.52
CA LYS A 72 -13.09 -5.44 25.27
C LYS A 72 -12.51 -4.06 24.99
N ARG A 73 -11.43 -3.68 25.66
CA ARG A 73 -10.72 -2.42 25.42
C ARG A 73 -10.17 -2.35 24.00
N VAL A 74 -9.57 -3.42 23.49
CA VAL A 74 -9.07 -3.49 22.10
C VAL A 74 -10.22 -3.30 21.10
N GLU A 75 -11.36 -3.94 21.33
CA GLU A 75 -12.56 -3.79 20.50
C GLU A 75 -13.08 -2.34 20.49
N ILE A 76 -13.20 -1.71 21.67
CA ILE A 76 -13.66 -0.32 21.80
C ILE A 76 -12.70 0.64 21.08
N ILE A 77 -11.39 0.45 21.20
CA ILE A 77 -10.39 1.27 20.50
C ILE A 77 -10.59 1.18 18.98
N LYS A 78 -10.78 -0.03 18.43
CA LYS A 78 -11.06 -0.23 17.01
C LYS A 78 -12.32 0.52 16.57
N ILE A 79 -13.39 0.45 17.35
CA ILE A 79 -14.64 1.17 17.07
C ILE A 79 -14.38 2.69 17.07
N LEU A 80 -13.69 3.22 18.08
CA LEU A 80 -13.37 4.66 18.15
C LEU A 80 -12.55 5.12 16.93
N ASP A 81 -11.60 4.32 16.47
CA ASP A 81 -10.82 4.64 15.28
C ASP A 81 -11.66 4.65 14.00
N LEU A 82 -12.66 3.76 13.88
CA LEU A 82 -13.62 3.80 12.78
C LEU A 82 -14.45 5.09 12.81
N TYR A 83 -14.91 5.54 13.98
CA TYR A 83 -15.64 6.82 14.10
C TYR A 83 -14.74 8.01 13.73
N LYS A 84 -13.48 8.04 14.17
CA LYS A 84 -12.50 9.07 13.77
C LYS A 84 -12.25 9.05 12.26
N ARG A 85 -12.16 7.87 11.65
CA ARG A 85 -11.99 7.72 10.21
C ARG A 85 -13.22 8.23 9.46
N ARG A 86 -14.43 7.89 9.93
CA ARG A 86 -15.69 8.39 9.35
C ARG A 86 -15.75 9.92 9.38
N ALA A 87 -15.44 10.53 10.53
CA ALA A 87 -15.40 11.98 10.66
C ALA A 87 -14.42 12.62 9.67
N ARG A 88 -13.18 12.10 9.58
CA ARG A 88 -12.18 12.58 8.61
C ARG A 88 -12.65 12.47 7.16
N LEU A 89 -13.24 11.33 6.78
CA LEU A 89 -13.75 11.13 5.42
C LEU A 89 -14.93 12.06 5.12
N PHE A 90 -15.79 12.33 6.10
CA PHE A 90 -16.90 13.26 5.94
C PHE A 90 -16.41 14.70 5.75
N SER A 91 -15.43 15.14 6.55
CA SER A 91 -14.77 16.44 6.37
C SER A 91 -14.12 16.55 4.99
N ARG A 92 -13.36 15.53 4.57
CA ARG A 92 -12.69 15.54 3.27
C ARG A 92 -13.65 15.52 2.09
N ARG A 93 -14.76 14.80 2.21
CA ARG A 93 -15.83 14.84 1.22
C ARG A 93 -16.46 16.23 1.15
N ALA A 94 -16.75 16.85 2.29
CA ALA A 94 -17.28 18.21 2.33
C ALA A 94 -16.30 19.23 1.73
N GLU A 95 -14.98 19.07 1.95
CA GLU A 95 -13.95 19.87 1.28
C GLU A 95 -13.99 19.71 -0.24
N ILE A 96 -14.03 18.47 -0.74
CA ILE A 96 -14.10 18.18 -2.18
C ILE A 96 -15.42 18.68 -2.80
N ASP A 97 -16.55 18.51 -2.10
CA ASP A 97 -17.86 18.97 -2.56
C ASP A 97 -17.97 20.51 -2.52
N ALA A 98 -17.24 21.17 -1.61
CA ALA A 98 -17.15 22.62 -1.51
C ALA A 98 -16.16 23.23 -2.52
N GLU A 99 -15.20 22.45 -3.03
CA GLU A 99 -14.37 22.88 -4.14
C GLU A 99 -15.25 23.06 -5.40
N PRO A 100 -15.24 24.25 -6.02
CA PRO A 100 -16.01 24.45 -7.23
C PRO A 100 -15.46 23.55 -8.34
N THR A 101 -16.32 22.64 -8.84
CA THR A 101 -16.03 21.80 -10.03
C THR A 101 -15.73 22.61 -11.28
N LYS A 102 -16.06 23.91 -11.27
CA LYS A 102 -15.44 24.88 -12.16
C LYS A 102 -14.16 25.37 -11.49
N PHE A 103 -13.03 24.80 -11.89
CA PHE A 103 -11.79 25.56 -11.90
C PHE A 103 -12.08 26.86 -12.66
N LYS A 104 -12.36 27.95 -11.94
CA LYS A 104 -11.87 29.25 -12.41
C LYS A 104 -10.37 29.09 -12.26
N SER A 105 -9.72 28.60 -13.32
CA SER A 105 -8.30 28.83 -13.44
C SER A 105 -8.16 30.35 -13.31
N ASP A 106 -7.67 30.81 -12.17
CA ASP A 106 -6.76 31.93 -12.23
C ASP A 106 -5.68 31.44 -13.20
N VAL A 107 -5.82 31.86 -14.45
CA VAL A 107 -4.82 31.62 -15.48
C VAL A 107 -3.52 32.04 -14.82
N PRO A 108 -2.52 31.13 -14.68
CA PRO A 108 -1.27 31.47 -14.04
C PRO A 108 -0.80 32.82 -14.59
N SER A 109 -0.51 33.77 -13.70
CA SER A 109 -0.14 35.15 -14.08
C SER A 109 1.05 35.20 -15.05
N ALA A 110 1.77 34.09 -15.23
CA ALA A 110 2.65 33.84 -16.36
C ALA A 110 2.48 32.39 -16.81
N GLY A 111 1.89 32.18 -17.99
CA GLY A 111 2.05 30.94 -18.74
C GLY A 111 3.47 30.83 -19.32
N PRO A 112 3.82 29.69 -19.94
CA PRO A 112 5.06 29.59 -20.69
C PRO A 112 5.14 30.72 -21.73
N ASP A 113 6.34 31.24 -22.00
CA ASP A 113 6.51 32.28 -23.00
C ASP A 113 6.16 31.75 -24.41
N SER A 114 5.88 32.68 -25.34
CA SER A 114 5.50 32.35 -26.72
C SER A 114 6.48 31.38 -27.40
N THR A 115 7.79 31.50 -27.13
CA THR A 115 8.80 30.59 -27.69
C THR A 115 8.63 29.17 -27.18
N THR A 116 8.38 29.02 -25.87
CA THR A 116 8.14 27.71 -25.26
C THR A 116 6.85 27.08 -25.79
N LEU A 117 5.77 27.87 -25.92
CA LEU A 117 4.50 27.42 -26.50
C LEU A 117 4.65 27.01 -27.97
N PHE A 118 5.42 27.75 -28.75
CA PHE A 118 5.73 27.40 -30.14
C PHE A 118 6.49 26.07 -30.24
N LYS A 119 7.56 25.89 -29.45
CA LYS A 119 8.32 24.63 -29.41
C LYS A 119 7.46 23.45 -28.95
N PHE A 120 6.55 23.68 -28.01
CA PHE A 120 5.59 22.68 -27.58
C PHE A 120 4.60 22.32 -28.71
N GLY A 121 4.09 23.32 -29.43
CA GLY A 121 3.24 23.14 -30.60
C GLY A 121 3.92 22.29 -31.69
N GLU A 122 5.21 22.53 -31.96
CA GLU A 122 6.00 21.70 -32.88
C GLU A 122 6.14 20.25 -32.38
N THR A 123 6.19 20.04 -31.06
CA THR A 123 6.21 18.69 -30.47
C THR A 123 4.87 18.00 -30.66
N VAL A 124 3.74 18.69 -30.44
CA VAL A 124 2.39 18.16 -30.70
C VAL A 124 2.24 17.79 -32.19
N LYS A 125 2.68 18.67 -33.09
CA LYS A 125 2.69 18.44 -34.53
C LYS A 125 3.50 17.19 -34.90
N ALA A 126 4.69 17.03 -34.33
CA ALA A 126 5.53 15.85 -34.55
C ALA A 126 4.85 14.56 -34.08
N VAL A 127 4.20 14.57 -32.91
CA VAL A 127 3.43 13.42 -32.39
C VAL A 127 2.32 13.03 -33.36
N LEU A 128 1.49 13.99 -33.79
CA LEU A 128 0.37 13.73 -34.70
C LEU A 128 0.84 13.31 -36.10
N THR A 129 1.97 13.84 -36.56
CA THR A 129 2.61 13.39 -37.80
C THR A 129 3.07 11.94 -37.70
N ALA A 130 3.71 11.56 -36.59
CA ALA A 130 4.12 10.18 -36.33
C ALA A 130 2.93 9.20 -36.29
N TRP A 131 1.75 9.69 -35.91
CA TRP A 131 0.50 8.94 -35.89
C TRP A 131 -0.26 8.95 -37.22
N HIS A 132 0.27 9.61 -38.25
CA HIS A 132 -0.39 9.80 -39.55
C HIS A 132 -1.79 10.44 -39.42
N PHE A 133 -1.94 11.35 -38.46
CA PHE A 133 -3.20 12.06 -38.26
C PHE A 133 -3.51 12.97 -39.47
N PRO A 134 -4.77 13.01 -39.96
CA PRO A 134 -5.16 13.89 -41.05
C PRO A 134 -4.84 15.35 -40.76
N ASP A 135 -4.31 16.09 -41.75
CA ASP A 135 -3.95 17.50 -41.59
C ASP A 135 -2.96 17.77 -40.42
N ALA A 136 -2.12 16.79 -40.06
CA ALA A 136 -1.11 16.96 -39.02
C ALA A 136 -0.17 18.14 -39.30
N ASP A 137 0.08 18.45 -40.58
CA ASP A 137 0.88 19.60 -41.01
C ASP A 137 0.26 20.96 -40.62
N LYS A 138 -1.07 20.99 -40.43
CA LYS A 138 -1.89 22.17 -40.09
C LYS A 138 -2.25 22.23 -38.60
N VAL A 139 -1.59 21.44 -37.77
CA VAL A 139 -1.76 21.48 -36.31
C VAL A 139 -1.03 22.69 -35.73
N GLN A 140 -1.69 23.38 -34.80
CA GLN A 140 -1.09 24.45 -34.01
C GLN A 140 -1.51 24.32 -32.54
N PHE A 141 -0.70 24.86 -31.64
CA PHE A 141 -1.06 25.02 -30.23
C PHE A 141 -1.35 26.49 -29.96
N GLY A 142 -2.59 26.81 -29.61
CA GLY A 142 -3.02 28.20 -29.47
C GLY A 142 -2.52 28.82 -28.18
N GLU A 143 -1.74 29.91 -28.26
CA GLU A 143 -1.18 30.57 -27.07
C GLU A 143 -2.25 31.09 -26.10
N LYS A 144 -3.36 31.60 -26.65
CA LYS A 144 -4.48 32.13 -25.85
C LYS A 144 -5.41 31.03 -25.34
N THR A 145 -5.60 29.98 -26.11
CA THR A 145 -6.54 28.90 -25.79
C THR A 145 -5.90 27.79 -24.96
N LEU A 146 -4.56 27.69 -24.99
CA LEU A 146 -3.76 26.59 -24.41
C LEU A 146 -4.32 25.21 -24.80
N ASP A 147 -4.76 25.10 -26.05
CA ASP A 147 -5.35 23.88 -26.62
C ASP A 147 -4.98 23.77 -28.10
N ILE A 148 -5.16 22.58 -28.64
CA ILE A 148 -4.82 22.22 -30.02
C ILE A 148 -5.89 22.74 -30.98
N THR A 149 -5.44 23.32 -32.09
CA THR A 149 -6.24 23.60 -33.27
C THR A 149 -5.71 22.78 -34.46
N VAL A 150 -6.61 22.31 -35.31
CA VAL A 150 -6.27 21.57 -36.53
C VAL A 150 -6.93 22.27 -37.70
N ALA A 151 -6.15 22.74 -38.67
CA ALA A 151 -6.67 23.48 -39.83
C ALA A 151 -7.60 24.64 -39.44
N GLY A 152 -7.26 25.37 -38.37
CA GLY A 152 -8.05 26.48 -37.84
C GLY A 152 -9.27 26.08 -37.00
N LYS A 153 -9.59 24.78 -36.91
CA LYS A 153 -10.70 24.27 -36.10
C LYS A 153 -10.23 23.88 -34.69
N PRO A 154 -10.83 24.43 -33.61
CA PRO A 154 -10.43 24.08 -32.25
C PRO A 154 -10.79 22.63 -31.92
N ARG A 155 -9.98 21.96 -31.08
CA ARG A 155 -10.21 20.57 -30.65
C ARG A 155 -11.66 20.35 -30.23
N ALA A 156 -12.22 21.22 -29.39
CA ALA A 156 -13.59 21.12 -28.87
C ALA A 156 -14.70 21.05 -29.95
N ALA A 157 -14.45 21.57 -31.16
CA ALA A 157 -15.39 21.56 -32.28
C ALA A 157 -15.30 20.28 -33.15
N ASN A 158 -14.40 19.35 -32.85
CA ASN A 158 -14.26 18.09 -33.59
C ASN A 158 -15.10 16.96 -33.00
N GLY A 159 -15.28 15.89 -33.79
CA GLY A 159 -15.94 14.65 -33.38
C GLY A 159 -15.36 14.07 -32.09
N LYS A 160 -16.12 13.24 -31.39
CA LYS A 160 -15.74 12.74 -30.06
C LYS A 160 -14.42 11.96 -30.11
N GLY A 161 -14.18 11.15 -31.14
CA GLY A 161 -12.91 10.43 -31.23
C GLY A 161 -11.74 11.28 -31.69
N VAL A 162 -11.96 12.22 -32.61
CA VAL A 162 -10.90 13.19 -32.96
C VAL A 162 -10.48 13.98 -31.71
N ARG A 163 -11.43 14.38 -30.88
CA ARG A 163 -11.15 15.02 -29.58
C ARG A 163 -10.33 14.14 -28.63
N ALA A 164 -10.63 12.84 -28.58
CA ALA A 164 -9.90 11.88 -27.76
C ALA A 164 -8.45 11.70 -28.24
N VAL A 165 -8.25 11.54 -29.56
CA VAL A 165 -6.92 11.40 -30.17
C VAL A 165 -6.08 12.65 -29.96
N LEU A 166 -6.65 13.84 -30.20
CA LEU A 166 -5.93 15.10 -29.98
C LEU A 166 -5.56 15.30 -28.50
N HIS A 167 -6.44 14.91 -27.57
CA HIS A 167 -6.14 14.95 -26.15
C HIS A 167 -5.02 13.96 -25.76
N ALA A 168 -5.03 12.75 -26.32
CA ALA A 168 -3.94 11.80 -26.13
C ALA A 168 -2.61 12.33 -26.70
N ALA A 169 -2.64 12.96 -27.89
CA ALA A 169 -1.47 13.56 -28.51
C ALA A 169 -0.87 14.68 -27.65
N PHE A 170 -1.72 15.52 -27.06
CA PHE A 170 -1.30 16.55 -26.11
C PHE A 170 -0.53 15.96 -24.92
N ASN A 171 -1.08 14.94 -24.25
CA ASN A 171 -0.45 14.32 -23.10
C ASN A 171 0.89 13.64 -23.44
N VAL A 172 0.95 12.95 -24.58
CA VAL A 172 2.19 12.34 -25.08
C VAL A 172 3.22 13.42 -25.43
N ALA A 173 2.79 14.51 -26.07
CA ALA A 173 3.66 15.62 -26.42
C ALA A 173 4.25 16.30 -25.18
N ILE A 174 3.51 16.44 -24.07
CA ILE A 174 4.04 16.99 -22.81
C ILE A 174 5.24 16.18 -22.35
N ILE A 175 5.09 14.86 -22.29
CA ILE A 175 6.17 14.01 -21.78
C ILE A 175 7.39 14.06 -22.71
N ILE A 176 7.17 13.96 -24.02
CA ILE A 176 8.26 14.08 -25.01
C ILE A 176 8.94 15.44 -24.91
N PHE A 177 8.18 16.51 -24.73
CA PHE A 177 8.73 17.86 -24.55
C PHE A 177 9.59 17.94 -23.29
N CYS A 178 9.12 17.40 -22.16
CA CYS A 178 9.90 17.37 -20.94
C CYS A 178 11.22 16.60 -21.13
N ILE A 179 11.18 15.42 -21.74
CA ILE A 179 12.38 14.60 -21.94
C ILE A 179 13.39 15.32 -22.85
N LYS A 180 12.94 15.85 -23.98
CA LYS A 180 13.82 16.59 -24.92
C LYS A 180 14.48 17.82 -24.30
N ASN A 181 13.86 18.43 -23.30
CA ASN A 181 14.36 19.60 -22.61
C ASN A 181 14.96 19.30 -21.23
N ASN A 182 15.16 18.01 -20.89
CA ASN A 182 15.69 17.57 -19.60
C ASN A 182 14.92 18.14 -18.39
N LEU A 183 13.60 18.20 -18.50
CA LEU A 183 12.68 18.66 -17.46
C LEU A 183 12.09 17.48 -16.68
N PRO A 184 11.70 17.67 -15.41
CA PRO A 184 11.05 16.62 -14.63
C PRO A 184 9.78 16.07 -15.32
N HIS A 185 9.66 14.74 -15.37
CA HIS A 185 8.49 14.03 -15.89
C HIS A 185 8.22 12.77 -15.03
N PRO A 186 6.97 12.27 -14.98
CA PRO A 186 6.62 11.13 -14.12
C PRO A 186 7.24 9.79 -14.53
N GLY A 187 7.87 9.69 -15.69
CA GLY A 187 8.40 8.43 -16.23
C GLY A 187 7.33 7.43 -16.74
N PHE A 188 6.04 7.75 -16.59
CA PHE A 188 4.94 6.94 -17.13
C PHE A 188 3.73 7.80 -17.55
N LEU A 189 2.88 7.24 -18.41
CA LEU A 189 1.62 7.84 -18.84
C LEU A 189 0.51 6.80 -18.97
N VAL A 190 -0.65 7.09 -18.38
CA VAL A 190 -1.88 6.30 -18.57
C VAL A 190 -2.80 7.00 -19.55
N LEU A 191 -3.21 6.30 -20.60
CA LEU A 191 -4.16 6.79 -21.60
C LEU A 191 -5.44 5.96 -21.53
N ASP A 192 -6.54 6.60 -21.12
CA ASP A 192 -7.87 5.98 -21.09
C ASP A 192 -8.63 6.28 -22.38
N THR A 193 -8.86 5.22 -23.15
CA THR A 193 -9.62 5.23 -24.41
C THR A 193 -9.15 6.30 -25.43
N PRO A 194 -7.84 6.40 -25.74
CA PRO A 194 -7.31 7.40 -26.68
C PRO A 194 -7.80 7.24 -28.13
N LEU A 195 -8.25 6.05 -28.53
CA LEU A 195 -8.65 5.65 -29.88
C LEU A 195 -10.15 5.35 -29.98
N LEU A 196 -10.98 6.05 -29.19
CA LEU A 196 -12.43 5.85 -29.05
C LEU A 196 -13.22 5.58 -30.35
N THR A 197 -12.81 6.15 -31.48
CA THR A 197 -13.48 6.03 -32.80
C THR A 197 -13.03 4.89 -33.69
N TYR A 198 -12.05 4.07 -33.31
CA TYR A 198 -11.60 2.94 -34.14
C TYR A 198 -12.53 1.71 -34.06
N ARG A 199 -13.81 1.89 -33.69
CA ARG A 199 -14.76 0.77 -33.56
C ARG A 199 -15.24 0.31 -34.95
N GLU A 200 -15.26 -1.00 -35.17
CA GLU A 200 -16.04 -1.60 -36.24
C GLU A 200 -17.54 -1.41 -35.97
N PRO A 201 -18.37 -1.21 -37.01
CA PRO A 201 -19.79 -0.93 -36.88
C PRO A 201 -20.59 -2.21 -36.55
N MET A 202 -20.22 -2.94 -35.50
CA MET A 202 -21.16 -3.87 -34.88
C MET A 202 -21.85 -3.15 -33.72
N ILE A 203 -23.01 -2.58 -34.04
CA ILE A 203 -24.08 -2.22 -33.12
C ILE A 203 -23.70 -1.09 -32.14
N SER A 204 -23.59 0.13 -32.65
CA SER A 204 -23.23 1.32 -31.84
C SER A 204 -24.44 1.92 -31.09
N ARG A 205 -24.29 2.15 -29.78
CA ARG A 205 -25.15 3.01 -28.95
C ARG A 205 -24.89 4.52 -29.14
N TYR A 206 -24.01 4.91 -30.08
CA TYR A 206 -23.39 6.25 -30.15
C TYR A 206 -23.59 7.00 -31.47
N GLY A 207 -24.48 6.53 -32.37
CA GLY A 207 -24.83 7.25 -33.60
C GLY A 207 -23.84 7.09 -34.77
N GLU A 208 -24.04 7.87 -35.83
CA GLU A 208 -23.21 7.88 -37.05
C GLU A 208 -21.88 8.63 -36.84
N LEU A 209 -20.83 8.22 -37.56
CA LEU A 209 -19.52 8.87 -37.53
C LEU A 209 -19.55 10.24 -38.24
N SER A 210 -18.90 11.25 -37.65
CA SER A 210 -18.69 12.53 -38.32
C SER A 210 -17.65 12.44 -39.45
N ASP A 211 -17.60 13.43 -40.35
CA ASP A 211 -16.74 13.36 -41.54
C ASP A 211 -15.24 13.34 -41.22
N ASP A 212 -14.83 14.02 -40.14
CA ASP A 212 -13.48 13.96 -39.59
C ASP A 212 -13.15 12.59 -39.00
N GLU A 213 -14.12 11.89 -38.40
CA GLU A 213 -13.94 10.52 -37.89
C GLU A 213 -13.82 9.50 -39.05
N LYS A 214 -14.54 9.71 -40.16
CA LYS A 214 -14.40 8.89 -41.38
C LYS A 214 -13.02 9.06 -42.01
N ALA A 215 -12.48 10.28 -42.04
CA ALA A 215 -11.14 10.55 -42.54
C ALA A 215 -10.07 9.88 -41.66
N LEU A 216 -10.21 10.01 -40.34
CA LEU A 216 -9.33 9.40 -39.35
C LEU A 216 -9.20 7.88 -39.53
N LYS A 217 -10.31 7.17 -39.76
CA LYS A 217 -10.33 5.71 -39.92
C LYS A 217 -9.51 5.21 -41.11
N LYS A 218 -9.32 6.03 -42.16
CA LYS A 218 -8.60 5.63 -43.39
C LYS A 218 -7.06 5.68 -43.27
N THR A 219 -6.51 6.22 -42.17
CA THR A 219 -5.09 6.56 -42.06
C THR A 219 -4.21 5.48 -41.41
N GLY A 220 -4.80 4.43 -40.82
CA GLY A 220 -4.04 3.45 -40.03
C GLY A 220 -3.54 4.00 -38.69
N LEU A 221 -4.10 5.11 -38.21
CA LEU A 221 -3.63 5.83 -37.02
C LEU A 221 -3.41 4.95 -35.80
N ALA A 222 -4.28 3.97 -35.53
CA ALA A 222 -4.17 3.10 -34.37
C ALA A 222 -2.83 2.34 -34.34
N GLU A 223 -2.39 1.83 -35.49
CA GLU A 223 -1.13 1.10 -35.60
C GLU A 223 0.07 2.03 -35.42
N HIS A 224 0.04 3.20 -36.07
CA HIS A 224 1.09 4.21 -35.95
C HIS A 224 1.19 4.80 -34.54
N PHE A 225 0.06 5.00 -33.87
CA PHE A 225 -0.05 5.40 -32.48
C PHE A 225 0.74 4.46 -31.59
N HIS A 226 0.42 3.17 -31.61
CA HIS A 226 1.09 2.18 -30.75
C HIS A 226 2.57 1.99 -31.14
N LYS A 227 2.91 1.97 -32.43
CA LYS A 227 4.31 1.89 -32.88
C LYS A 227 5.14 3.08 -32.40
N HIS A 228 4.55 4.29 -32.40
CA HIS A 228 5.23 5.47 -31.90
C HIS A 228 5.48 5.38 -30.39
N LEU A 229 4.47 4.96 -29.61
CA LEU A 229 4.64 4.79 -28.15
C LEU A 229 5.70 3.72 -27.82
N ALA A 230 5.70 2.60 -28.53
CA ALA A 230 6.67 1.52 -28.32
C ALA A 230 8.12 1.97 -28.55
N ARG A 231 8.37 2.92 -29.48
CA ARG A 231 9.72 3.47 -29.72
C ARG A 231 10.28 4.26 -28.54
N LEU A 232 9.44 4.67 -27.61
CA LEU A 232 9.79 5.49 -26.45
C LEU A 232 9.93 4.63 -25.17
N GLU A 233 9.96 3.30 -25.29
CA GLU A 233 9.99 2.35 -24.16
C GLU A 233 11.15 2.55 -23.18
N ASN A 234 12.29 3.06 -23.67
CA ASN A 234 13.48 3.30 -22.85
C ASN A 234 13.38 4.59 -22.01
N GLU A 235 12.42 5.47 -22.30
CA GLU A 235 12.27 6.77 -21.66
C GLU A 235 10.99 6.87 -20.83
N VAL A 236 9.92 6.17 -21.24
CA VAL A 236 8.57 6.30 -20.66
C VAL A 236 7.81 4.98 -20.71
N GLN A 237 7.17 4.62 -19.60
CA GLN A 237 6.19 3.55 -19.58
C GLN A 237 4.80 4.07 -20.03
N PHE A 238 4.27 3.55 -21.13
CA PHE A 238 2.89 3.83 -21.55
C PHE A 238 1.94 2.71 -21.12
N ILE A 239 0.81 3.08 -20.52
CA ILE A 239 -0.29 2.17 -20.17
C ILE A 239 -1.52 2.65 -20.94
N VAL A 240 -1.97 1.85 -21.89
CA VAL A 240 -3.14 2.18 -22.73
C VAL A 240 -4.30 1.28 -22.33
N ILE A 241 -5.44 1.89 -21.99
CA ILE A 241 -6.67 1.19 -21.66
C ILE A 241 -7.63 1.41 -22.82
N GLU A 242 -8.05 0.32 -23.46
CA GLU A 242 -8.97 0.35 -24.59
C GLU A 242 -10.02 -0.75 -24.50
N ASN A 243 -11.18 -0.50 -25.13
CA ASN A 243 -12.27 -1.47 -25.21
C ASN A 243 -12.26 -2.30 -26.50
N SER A 244 -11.41 -1.94 -27.46
CA SER A 244 -11.20 -2.68 -28.70
C SER A 244 -9.88 -3.43 -28.65
N ASP A 245 -9.82 -4.57 -29.34
CA ASP A 245 -8.57 -5.29 -29.52
C ASP A 245 -7.54 -4.41 -30.25
N PRO A 246 -6.28 -4.35 -29.78
CA PRO A 246 -5.24 -3.61 -30.47
C PRO A 246 -4.93 -4.27 -31.83
N PRO A 247 -4.44 -3.49 -32.82
CA PRO A 247 -4.02 -4.03 -34.10
C PRO A 247 -3.01 -5.18 -33.93
N THR A 248 -3.12 -6.22 -34.75
CA THR A 248 -2.25 -7.42 -34.66
C THR A 248 -0.76 -7.10 -34.72
N ALA A 249 -0.39 -6.04 -35.43
CA ALA A 249 0.98 -5.52 -35.51
C ALA A 249 1.60 -5.13 -34.16
N ILE A 250 0.79 -4.91 -33.12
CA ILE A 250 1.24 -4.45 -31.80
C ILE A 250 1.52 -5.60 -30.83
N ARG A 251 1.11 -6.84 -31.17
CA ARG A 251 1.25 -8.01 -30.27
C ARG A 251 2.68 -8.26 -29.78
N ASN A 252 3.68 -7.91 -30.57
CA ASN A 252 5.09 -8.09 -30.22
C ASN A 252 5.76 -6.81 -29.68
N LEU A 253 5.05 -5.69 -29.66
CA LEU A 253 5.58 -4.36 -29.28
C LEU A 253 5.10 -3.93 -27.89
N ALA A 254 4.14 -4.62 -27.31
CA ALA A 254 3.58 -4.28 -26.02
C ALA A 254 3.13 -5.54 -25.28
N ARG A 255 3.14 -5.48 -23.95
CA ARG A 255 2.41 -6.43 -23.13
C ARG A 255 0.91 -6.13 -23.22
N ILE A 256 0.12 -7.12 -23.62
CA ILE A 256 -1.33 -7.00 -23.78
C ILE A 256 -2.01 -7.89 -22.73
N ASP A 257 -2.75 -7.27 -21.84
CA ASP A 257 -3.60 -7.94 -20.85
C ASP A 257 -5.07 -7.70 -21.23
N THR A 258 -5.78 -8.75 -21.66
CA THR A 258 -7.19 -8.66 -22.07
C THR A 258 -8.12 -9.05 -20.92
N PHE A 259 -9.14 -8.23 -20.68
CA PHE A 259 -10.19 -8.47 -19.70
C PHE A 259 -11.52 -8.74 -20.40
N THR A 260 -12.07 -9.94 -20.26
CA THR A 260 -13.21 -10.40 -21.08
C THR A 260 -14.56 -10.23 -20.39
N GLY A 261 -14.60 -10.11 -19.06
CA GLY A 261 -15.84 -10.17 -18.28
C GLY A 261 -16.55 -11.53 -18.35
N LEU A 262 -15.90 -12.57 -18.88
CA LEU A 262 -16.45 -13.92 -19.04
C LEU A 262 -15.62 -14.93 -18.23
N GLU A 263 -16.28 -15.74 -17.41
CA GLU A 263 -15.61 -16.82 -16.68
C GLU A 263 -15.10 -17.88 -17.66
N GLY A 264 -13.89 -18.38 -17.42
CA GLY A 264 -13.27 -19.42 -18.25
C GLY A 264 -12.64 -18.94 -19.57
N ASN A 265 -12.71 -17.64 -19.90
CA ASN A 265 -12.09 -17.09 -21.11
C ASN A 265 -11.12 -15.94 -20.77
N GLY A 266 -9.86 -16.28 -20.50
CA GLY A 266 -8.84 -15.30 -20.10
C GLY A 266 -9.11 -14.69 -18.72
N ARG A 267 -8.70 -13.44 -18.51
CA ARG A 267 -8.92 -12.73 -17.24
C ARG A 267 -10.31 -12.12 -17.22
N PHE A 268 -11.08 -12.38 -16.16
CA PHE A 268 -12.43 -11.81 -15.99
C PHE A 268 -12.39 -10.28 -15.87
N GLY A 269 -11.50 -9.75 -15.03
CA GLY A 269 -11.31 -8.32 -14.80
C GLY A 269 -9.93 -8.04 -14.22
N LEU A 270 -9.65 -6.76 -13.93
CA LEU A 270 -8.38 -6.34 -13.35
C LEU A 270 -8.13 -7.00 -11.98
N LEU A 271 -9.18 -7.06 -11.17
CA LEU A 271 -9.19 -7.71 -9.86
C LEU A 271 -9.75 -9.12 -9.99
N GLU A 272 -9.19 -10.05 -9.21
CA GLU A 272 -9.75 -11.39 -9.08
C GLU A 272 -11.14 -11.29 -8.45
N LYS A 273 -12.08 -12.06 -9.01
CA LYS A 273 -13.42 -12.19 -8.44
C LYS A 273 -13.27 -12.94 -7.12
N GLN A 274 -13.49 -12.26 -6.00
CA GLN A 274 -13.60 -12.95 -4.71
C GLN A 274 -14.80 -13.90 -4.81
N ALA A 275 -14.53 -15.19 -4.56
CA ALA A 275 -15.53 -16.24 -4.53
C ALA A 275 -16.55 -16.01 -3.41
#